data_AF-A0A7S1IIY8-F1
#
_entry.id   AF-A0A7S1IIY8-F1
#
_cell.length_a   1.000
_cell.length_b   1.000
_cell.length_c   1.000
_cell.angle_alpha   90.00
_cell.angle_beta   90.00
_cell.angle_gamma   90.00
#
_symmetry.space_group_name_H-M   'P 1'
#
loop_
_entity.id
_entity.type
_entity.pdbx_description
1 polymer ?
#
loop_
_entity_poly.entity_id
_entity_poly.type
_entity_poly.pdbx_seq_one_letter_code
_entity_poly.pdbx_strand_id
1 'polypeptide(L)'
;LSAGSLPPGSLAASIGSSLIGVNGGLPGGAGSGLLPSAPETTAPVSASASPPTDSNGWAVVNKAVSLPQSVQHYLQSSAQRTSGLSNLGNTCFMNSSLQCLLTMEPLTCYFLSDTYKSHLNKTKGMKGKLVDAFGELVQKVWANGKPVGPSKFKSVIGSWSSMFQGTRQHDAQEFLRFLLDGLHEDLNRIPGKPAYQELKDVEGEPEAVAASRWWLMHRTH
;
A
#
# COMPACT_ATOMS: atom_id res chain seq x y z
N LEU A 1 22.58 46.77 -4.61
CA LEU A 1 23.85 46.34 -3.98
C LEU A 1 23.51 45.16 -3.09
N SER A 2 23.87 43.91 -3.33
CA SER A 2 24.66 43.30 -4.40
C SER A 2 24.15 41.87 -4.57
N ALA A 3 24.02 41.44 -5.82
CA ALA A 3 24.02 40.05 -6.23
C ALA A 3 25.44 39.44 -6.05
N GLY A 4 25.53 38.11 -6.02
CA GLY A 4 26.77 37.32 -6.10
C GLY A 4 26.41 35.83 -6.14
N SER A 5 26.10 35.23 -7.29
CA SER A 5 26.98 34.89 -8.43
C SER A 5 27.84 33.65 -8.16
N LEU A 6 27.36 32.51 -8.66
CA LEU A 6 28.16 31.30 -8.95
C LEU A 6 28.92 31.52 -10.26
N PRO A 7 30.18 31.03 -10.39
CA PRO A 7 30.83 30.91 -11.70
C PRO A 7 30.80 29.48 -12.26
N PRO A 8 30.98 29.32 -13.59
CA PRO A 8 30.78 28.09 -14.34
C PRO A 8 32.07 27.50 -14.96
N GLY A 9 31.97 26.29 -15.51
CA GLY A 9 32.95 25.68 -16.43
C GLY A 9 32.91 24.14 -16.34
N SER A 10 33.04 23.35 -17.40
CA SER A 10 33.23 23.60 -18.82
C SER A 10 33.05 22.27 -19.57
N LEU A 11 32.32 22.33 -20.68
CA LEU A 11 32.48 21.64 -21.97
C LEU A 11 33.13 20.24 -22.07
N ALA A 12 32.32 19.31 -22.59
CA ALA A 12 32.50 18.55 -23.83
C ALA A 12 33.83 17.82 -24.12
N ALA A 13 33.72 16.51 -24.39
CA ALA A 13 34.19 15.91 -25.64
C ALA A 13 33.67 14.46 -25.82
N SER A 14 32.97 14.24 -26.93
CA SER A 14 32.92 12.98 -27.70
C SER A 14 34.35 12.45 -27.89
N ILE A 15 34.71 11.17 -28.07
CA ILE A 15 34.57 10.30 -29.26
C ILE A 15 35.38 9.03 -28.89
N GLY A 16 35.03 7.84 -29.38
CA GLY A 16 35.98 6.71 -29.43
C GLY A 16 35.39 5.32 -29.19
N SER A 17 34.62 4.81 -30.15
CA SER A 17 34.39 3.37 -30.29
C SER A 17 34.73 2.98 -31.72
N SER A 18 35.69 2.07 -31.90
CA SER A 18 35.64 0.97 -32.87
C SER A 18 36.96 0.22 -33.00
N LEU A 19 36.82 -1.03 -33.46
CA LEU A 19 37.83 -2.00 -33.92
C LEU A 19 38.44 -2.79 -32.75
N ILE A 20 38.43 -4.13 -32.67
CA ILE A 20 38.65 -5.23 -33.64
C ILE A 20 37.98 -6.48 -33.00
N GLY A 21 37.29 -7.43 -33.64
CA GLY A 21 37.25 -7.85 -35.03
C GLY A 21 38.12 -9.08 -35.32
N VAL A 22 37.85 -10.27 -34.76
CA VAL A 22 38.29 -11.53 -35.41
C VAL A 22 37.40 -12.74 -35.08
N ASN A 23 36.89 -13.34 -36.15
CA ASN A 23 36.19 -14.61 -36.26
C ASN A 23 37.19 -15.70 -36.66
N GLY A 24 37.00 -16.93 -36.17
CA GLY A 24 37.66 -18.15 -36.64
C GLY A 24 37.32 -19.28 -35.67
N GLY A 25 36.66 -20.38 -36.02
CA GLY A 25 36.70 -21.13 -37.26
C GLY A 25 37.25 -22.53 -36.95
N LEU A 26 36.33 -23.50 -36.79
CA LEU A 26 36.55 -24.94 -36.52
C LEU A 26 37.47 -25.63 -37.56
N PRO A 27 38.06 -26.80 -37.25
CA PRO A 27 37.45 -28.13 -37.49
C PRO A 27 37.67 -29.10 -36.30
N GLY A 28 36.94 -30.19 -36.04
CA GLY A 28 36.38 -31.25 -36.87
C GLY A 28 37.02 -32.59 -36.42
N GLY A 29 36.24 -33.58 -35.97
CA GLY A 29 36.78 -34.91 -35.62
C GLY A 29 35.77 -35.85 -34.93
N ALA A 30 35.43 -36.94 -35.60
CA ALA A 30 34.40 -37.93 -35.27
C ALA A 30 34.87 -39.06 -34.33
N GLY A 31 33.93 -39.74 -33.66
CA GLY A 31 34.18 -41.01 -32.97
C GLY A 31 32.96 -41.55 -32.21
N SER A 32 32.35 -42.60 -32.76
CA SER A 32 31.13 -43.28 -32.31
C SER A 32 31.29 -44.11 -31.02
N GLY A 33 30.23 -44.23 -30.21
CA GLY A 33 30.15 -45.17 -29.08
C GLY A 33 28.79 -45.23 -28.37
N LEU A 34 27.93 -46.13 -28.85
CA LEU A 34 26.92 -46.97 -28.16
C LEU A 34 26.13 -46.47 -26.90
N LEU A 35 24.80 -46.55 -27.04
CA LEU A 35 23.67 -46.57 -26.08
C LEU A 35 23.85 -47.52 -24.85
N PRO A 36 23.11 -47.36 -23.71
CA PRO A 36 21.64 -47.33 -23.71
C PRO A 36 20.90 -46.39 -22.73
N SER A 37 19.62 -46.28 -23.05
CA SER A 37 18.55 -45.44 -22.53
C SER A 37 18.01 -45.80 -21.14
N ALA A 38 17.48 -44.75 -20.46
CA ALA A 38 16.25 -44.67 -19.64
C ALA A 38 16.48 -44.01 -18.24
N PRO A 39 15.45 -43.40 -17.62
CA PRO A 39 14.38 -42.57 -18.16
C PRO A 39 14.32 -41.17 -17.50
N GLU A 40 13.64 -40.24 -18.16
CA GLU A 40 13.22 -38.94 -17.63
C GLU A 40 12.39 -39.10 -16.35
N THR A 41 12.70 -38.33 -15.31
CA THR A 41 11.70 -37.66 -14.46
C THR A 41 12.39 -36.50 -13.72
N THR A 42 12.43 -35.31 -14.33
CA THR A 42 12.71 -34.07 -13.59
C THR A 42 11.50 -33.16 -13.71
N ALA A 43 10.80 -33.00 -12.60
CA ALA A 43 9.69 -32.06 -12.44
C ALA A 43 10.13 -30.63 -12.81
N PRO A 44 9.27 -29.81 -13.43
CA PRO A 44 9.61 -28.44 -13.76
C PRO A 44 9.74 -27.63 -12.46
N VAL A 45 10.90 -27.02 -12.28
CA VAL A 45 11.14 -25.95 -11.32
C VAL A 45 10.20 -24.79 -11.64
N SER A 46 9.22 -24.55 -10.76
CA SER A 46 8.31 -23.42 -10.83
C SER A 46 9.09 -22.10 -10.81
N ALA A 47 9.24 -21.48 -11.97
CA ALA A 47 9.61 -20.08 -12.07
C ALA A 47 8.50 -19.25 -11.41
N SER A 48 8.82 -18.60 -10.29
CA SER A 48 7.95 -17.63 -9.63
C SER A 48 7.76 -16.43 -10.56
N ALA A 49 6.67 -16.44 -11.33
CA ALA A 49 6.29 -15.30 -12.16
C ALA A 49 5.92 -14.10 -11.27
N SER A 50 6.58 -12.97 -11.50
CA SER A 50 6.17 -11.68 -10.92
C SER A 50 4.73 -11.36 -11.34
N PRO A 51 3.90 -10.76 -10.47
CA PRO A 51 2.51 -10.47 -10.79
C PRO A 51 2.42 -9.45 -11.93
N PRO A 52 1.44 -9.60 -12.85
CA PRO A 52 1.24 -8.64 -13.93
C PRO A 52 0.86 -7.26 -13.37
N THR A 53 1.41 -6.21 -13.98
CA THR A 53 1.13 -4.80 -13.67
C THR A 53 0.20 -4.19 -14.72
N ASP A 54 -0.56 -3.16 -14.36
CA ASP A 54 -1.35 -2.38 -15.32
C ASP A 54 -0.47 -1.41 -16.14
N SER A 55 -1.08 -0.63 -17.03
CA SER A 55 -0.40 0.37 -17.86
C SER A 55 0.31 1.46 -17.07
N ASN A 56 0.04 1.57 -15.76
CA ASN A 56 0.64 2.53 -14.84
C ASN A 56 1.68 1.86 -13.93
N GLY A 57 2.04 0.59 -14.15
CA GLY A 57 3.07 -0.11 -13.39
C GLY A 57 2.65 -0.49 -11.97
N TRP A 58 1.37 -0.34 -11.62
CA TRP A 58 0.84 -0.84 -10.35
C TRP A 58 0.58 -2.33 -10.46
N ALA A 59 0.97 -3.12 -9.45
CA ALA A 59 0.62 -4.54 -9.39
C ALA A 59 -0.89 -4.69 -9.52
N VAL A 60 -1.38 -5.49 -10.47
CA VAL A 60 -2.83 -5.73 -10.60
C VAL A 60 -3.28 -6.53 -9.37
N VAL A 61 -3.64 -5.82 -8.30
CA VAL A 61 -4.28 -6.38 -7.10
C VAL A 61 -5.72 -6.83 -7.42
N ASN A 62 -6.22 -6.50 -8.62
CA ASN A 62 -7.58 -6.81 -9.05
C ASN A 62 -7.67 -8.07 -9.92
N LYS A 63 -6.93 -9.13 -9.61
CA LYS A 63 -7.35 -10.47 -10.05
C LYS A 63 -8.30 -11.00 -9.00
N ALA A 64 -9.60 -10.77 -9.22
CA ALA A 64 -10.76 -11.25 -8.48
C ALA A 64 -10.42 -12.28 -7.38
N VAL A 65 -10.01 -11.79 -6.20
CA VAL A 65 -10.42 -12.49 -5.00
C VAL A 65 -11.94 -12.39 -5.05
N SER A 66 -12.61 -13.51 -5.28
CA SER A 66 -14.06 -13.54 -5.28
C SER A 66 -14.52 -13.02 -3.92
N LEU A 67 -14.94 -11.76 -3.88
CA LEU A 67 -15.44 -11.14 -2.66
C LEU A 67 -16.58 -12.02 -2.14
N PRO A 68 -16.71 -12.20 -0.82
CA PRO A 68 -17.83 -12.94 -0.26
C PRO A 68 -19.15 -12.41 -0.85
N GLN A 69 -20.10 -13.30 -1.10
CA GLN A 69 -21.36 -12.93 -1.76
C GLN A 69 -22.14 -11.85 -0.99
N SER A 70 -21.94 -11.79 0.34
CA SER A 70 -22.41 -10.70 1.20
C SER A 70 -21.85 -9.33 0.81
N VAL A 71 -20.58 -9.24 0.40
CA VAL A 71 -19.93 -7.99 -0.02
C VAL A 71 -20.35 -7.58 -1.43
N GLN A 72 -20.49 -8.54 -2.34
CA GLN A 72 -20.94 -8.26 -3.71
C GLN A 72 -22.33 -7.61 -3.74
N HIS A 73 -23.23 -8.07 -2.87
CA HIS A 73 -24.57 -7.49 -2.73
C HIS A 73 -24.52 -6.01 -2.35
N TYR A 74 -23.60 -5.61 -1.45
CA TYR A 74 -23.43 -4.21 -1.05
C TYR A 74 -22.94 -3.32 -2.21
N LEU A 75 -22.07 -3.82 -3.07
CA LEU A 75 -21.54 -3.05 -4.21
C LEU A 75 -22.57 -2.85 -5.34
N GLN A 76 -23.52 -3.78 -5.45
CA GLN A 76 -24.58 -3.74 -6.46
C GLN A 76 -25.72 -2.77 -6.10
N SER A 77 -25.94 -2.49 -4.80
CA SER A 77 -26.97 -1.54 -4.36
C SER A 77 -26.43 -0.10 -4.27
N SER A 78 -26.69 0.69 -5.32
CA SER A 78 -26.32 2.11 -5.37
C SER A 78 -26.88 2.94 -4.19
N ALA A 79 -28.06 2.58 -3.68
CA ALA A 79 -28.70 3.22 -2.54
C ALA A 79 -27.98 3.01 -1.19
N GLN A 80 -27.12 1.99 -1.08
CA GLN A 80 -26.33 1.75 0.14
C GLN A 80 -25.13 2.70 0.24
N ARG A 81 -24.65 3.21 -0.89
CA ARG A 81 -23.49 4.11 -0.99
C ARG A 81 -23.79 5.56 -0.61
N THR A 82 -25.03 5.87 -0.25
CA THR A 82 -25.51 7.25 -0.06
C THR A 82 -25.89 7.58 1.40
N SER A 83 -25.54 6.73 2.37
CA SER A 83 -25.82 7.00 3.79
C SER A 83 -25.03 8.22 4.29
N GLY A 84 -25.74 9.25 4.74
CA GLY A 84 -25.13 10.41 5.38
C GLY A 84 -24.55 10.09 6.77
N LEU A 85 -23.66 10.96 7.26
CA LEU A 85 -23.18 10.92 8.65
C LEU A 85 -23.76 12.09 9.43
N SER A 86 -24.41 11.82 10.56
CA SER A 86 -24.99 12.86 11.41
C SER A 86 -23.89 13.68 12.07
N ASN A 87 -24.02 15.00 12.05
CA ASN A 87 -23.09 15.89 12.74
C ASN A 87 -23.37 15.87 14.25
N LEU A 88 -22.34 15.61 15.05
CA LEU A 88 -22.38 15.51 16.51
C LEU A 88 -21.85 16.77 17.21
N GLY A 89 -21.92 17.92 16.55
CA GLY A 89 -21.41 19.22 17.01
C GLY A 89 -20.03 19.54 16.42
N ASN A 90 -20.00 20.40 15.40
CA ASN A 90 -18.79 20.80 14.65
C ASN A 90 -17.93 19.62 14.13
N THR A 91 -18.55 18.46 13.88
CA THR A 91 -17.87 17.24 13.40
C THR A 91 -17.90 17.08 11.88
N CYS A 92 -18.21 18.14 11.12
CA CYS A 92 -18.26 18.07 9.66
C CYS A 92 -16.90 17.67 9.05
N PHE A 93 -15.79 18.12 9.63
CA PHE A 93 -14.43 17.73 9.23
C PHE A 93 -14.22 16.21 9.32
N MET A 94 -14.77 15.57 10.36
CA MET A 94 -14.72 14.13 10.56
C MET A 94 -15.63 13.41 9.55
N ASN A 95 -16.85 13.91 9.39
CA ASN A 95 -17.82 13.32 8.47
C ASN A 95 -17.32 13.37 7.02
N SER A 96 -16.73 14.49 6.57
CA SER A 96 -16.16 14.59 5.23
C SER A 96 -15.01 13.61 5.02
N SER A 97 -14.06 13.53 5.96
CA SER A 97 -12.93 12.61 5.85
C SER A 97 -13.37 11.14 5.88
N LEU A 98 -14.36 10.80 6.72
CA LEU A 98 -14.93 9.45 6.77
C LEU A 98 -15.63 9.09 5.46
N GLN A 99 -16.44 9.98 4.88
CA GLN A 99 -17.11 9.71 3.60
C GLN A 99 -16.11 9.46 2.46
N CYS A 100 -14.99 10.19 2.43
CA CYS A 100 -13.92 9.92 1.47
C CYS A 100 -13.33 8.51 1.62
N LEU A 101 -13.14 8.02 2.85
CA LEU A 101 -12.60 6.68 3.08
C LEU A 101 -13.63 5.58 2.81
N LEU A 102 -14.89 5.80 3.21
CA LEU A 102 -15.98 4.83 3.07
C LEU A 102 -16.41 4.61 1.61
N THR A 103 -16.04 5.50 0.70
CA THR A 103 -16.24 5.37 -0.75
C THR A 103 -15.08 4.63 -1.45
N MET A 104 -13.95 4.41 -0.78
CA MET A 104 -12.82 3.65 -1.32
C MET A 104 -13.15 2.15 -1.29
N GLU A 105 -13.58 1.62 -2.44
CA GLU A 105 -14.05 0.23 -2.57
C GLU A 105 -13.10 -0.83 -1.97
N PRO A 106 -11.78 -0.81 -2.20
CA PRO A 106 -10.89 -1.83 -1.61
C PRO A 106 -10.89 -1.79 -0.08
N LEU A 107 -10.88 -0.59 0.51
CA LEU A 107 -10.89 -0.40 1.96
C LEU A 107 -12.22 -0.86 2.54
N THR A 108 -13.32 -0.41 1.95
CA THR A 108 -14.65 -0.74 2.42
C THR A 108 -14.95 -2.23 2.31
N CYS A 109 -14.58 -2.88 1.20
CA CYS A 109 -14.74 -4.32 1.04
C CYS A 109 -13.97 -5.11 2.11
N TYR A 110 -12.76 -4.68 2.44
CA TYR A 110 -11.92 -5.29 3.48
C TYR A 110 -12.57 -5.24 4.88
N PHE A 111 -13.30 -4.16 5.18
CA PHE A 111 -14.07 -4.06 6.42
C PHE A 111 -15.40 -4.81 6.36
N LEU A 112 -16.11 -4.78 5.24
CA LEU A 112 -17.38 -5.48 5.05
C LEU A 112 -17.21 -7.01 5.08
N SER A 113 -16.08 -7.52 4.60
CA SER A 113 -15.74 -8.95 4.63
C SER A 113 -15.21 -9.43 5.98
N ASP A 114 -15.12 -8.55 6.98
CA ASP A 114 -14.51 -8.82 8.29
C ASP A 114 -13.04 -9.29 8.24
N THR A 115 -12.38 -9.20 7.07
CA THR A 115 -10.99 -9.62 6.89
C THR A 115 -10.02 -8.85 7.78
N TYR A 116 -10.38 -7.64 8.19
CA TYR A 116 -9.59 -6.85 9.12
C TYR A 116 -9.42 -7.52 10.50
N LYS A 117 -10.37 -8.34 10.95
CA LYS A 117 -10.36 -8.94 12.30
C LYS A 117 -9.15 -9.84 12.54
N SER A 118 -8.68 -10.54 11.51
CA SER A 118 -7.46 -11.38 11.59
C SER A 118 -6.16 -10.58 11.54
N HIS A 119 -6.22 -9.30 11.21
CA HIS A 119 -5.06 -8.43 11.06
C HIS A 119 -4.92 -7.40 12.19
N LEU A 120 -5.81 -7.44 13.19
CA LEU A 120 -5.77 -6.54 14.33
C LEU A 120 -4.46 -6.70 15.12
N ASN A 121 -3.74 -5.61 15.25
CA ASN A 121 -2.61 -5.50 16.13
C ASN A 121 -3.10 -5.13 17.54
N LYS A 122 -2.99 -6.07 18.48
CA LYS A 122 -3.41 -5.89 19.87
C LYS A 122 -2.32 -5.31 20.78
N THR A 123 -1.11 -5.11 20.26
CA THR A 123 0.06 -4.68 21.04
C THR A 123 0.51 -3.25 20.73
N LYS A 124 0.33 -2.79 19.48
CA LYS A 124 0.65 -1.43 19.01
C LYS A 124 -0.60 -0.54 18.90
N GLY A 125 -0.38 0.74 18.64
CA GLY A 125 -1.44 1.73 18.38
C GLY A 125 -2.48 1.80 19.50
N MET A 126 -3.74 1.77 19.10
CA MET A 126 -4.92 1.74 19.95
C MET A 126 -5.38 0.32 20.29
N LYS A 127 -4.50 -0.67 20.10
CA LYS A 127 -4.72 -2.10 20.39
C LYS A 127 -5.92 -2.66 19.62
N GLY A 128 -6.12 -2.20 18.38
CA GLY A 128 -7.20 -2.61 17.49
C GLY A 128 -8.54 -1.91 17.75
N LYS A 129 -8.67 -1.12 18.82
CA LYS A 129 -9.95 -0.49 19.18
C LYS A 129 -10.45 0.52 18.15
N LEU A 130 -9.53 1.23 17.48
CA LEU A 130 -9.90 2.19 16.45
C LEU A 130 -10.42 1.46 15.21
N VAL A 131 -9.72 0.43 14.79
CA VAL A 131 -10.09 -0.39 13.64
C VAL A 131 -11.41 -1.11 13.88
N ASP A 132 -11.65 -1.64 15.09
CA ASP A 132 -12.94 -2.23 15.45
C ASP A 132 -14.08 -1.20 15.37
N ALA A 133 -13.88 0.00 15.93
CA ALA A 133 -14.88 1.06 15.87
C ALA A 133 -15.14 1.56 14.44
N PHE A 134 -14.10 1.60 13.60
CA PHE A 134 -14.21 1.93 12.18
C PHE A 134 -14.96 0.85 11.40
N GLY A 135 -14.64 -0.44 11.63
CA GLY A 135 -15.34 -1.57 11.02
C GLY A 135 -16.83 -1.58 11.36
N GLU A 136 -17.18 -1.37 12.64
CA GLU A 136 -18.59 -1.22 13.04
C GLU A 136 -19.28 -0.04 12.36
N LEU A 137 -18.58 1.08 12.15
CA LEU A 137 -19.13 2.23 11.44
C LEU A 137 -19.38 1.90 9.97
N VAL A 138 -18.43 1.23 9.29
CA VAL A 138 -18.57 0.77 7.91
C VAL A 138 -19.83 -0.10 7.78
N GLN A 139 -19.97 -1.12 8.64
CA GLN A 139 -21.13 -2.01 8.62
C GLN A 139 -22.45 -1.24 8.78
N LYS A 140 -22.50 -0.24 9.68
CA LYS A 140 -23.72 0.58 9.89
C LYS A 140 -24.05 1.45 8.67
N VAL A 141 -23.05 2.11 8.09
CA VAL A 141 -23.23 3.00 6.93
C VAL A 141 -23.79 2.21 5.75
N TRP A 142 -23.31 0.98 5.56
CA TRP A 142 -23.73 0.11 4.46
C TRP A 142 -24.95 -0.77 4.78
N ALA A 143 -25.57 -0.64 5.96
CA ALA A 143 -26.66 -1.53 6.35
C ALA A 143 -28.00 -1.23 5.66
N ASN A 144 -28.43 0.04 5.60
CA ASN A 144 -29.81 0.36 5.22
C ASN A 144 -30.04 1.73 4.56
N GLY A 145 -28.98 2.44 4.13
CA GLY A 145 -29.11 3.73 3.43
C GLY A 145 -29.53 4.90 4.33
N LYS A 146 -29.68 4.71 5.65
CA LYS A 146 -30.10 5.76 6.59
C LYS A 146 -28.90 6.54 7.14
N PRO A 147 -29.08 7.81 7.52
CA PRO A 147 -28.03 8.57 8.20
C PRO A 147 -27.54 7.87 9.48
N VAL A 148 -26.21 7.78 9.64
CA VAL A 148 -25.58 7.13 10.79
C VAL A 148 -24.89 8.18 11.67
N GLY A 149 -25.14 8.15 12.97
CA GLY A 149 -24.38 8.92 13.95
C GLY A 149 -23.09 8.21 14.35
N PRO A 150 -21.88 8.74 14.05
CA PRO A 150 -20.61 8.09 14.36
C PRO A 150 -20.20 8.24 15.84
N SER A 151 -21.14 8.22 16.79
CA SER A 151 -20.88 8.58 18.19
C SER A 151 -19.86 7.67 18.89
N LYS A 152 -19.96 6.35 18.64
CA LYS A 152 -18.99 5.37 19.18
C LYS A 152 -17.59 5.62 18.61
N PHE A 153 -17.50 5.84 17.30
CA PHE A 153 -16.24 6.15 16.64
C PHE A 153 -15.63 7.46 17.16
N LYS A 154 -16.42 8.54 17.27
CA LYS A 154 -16.00 9.81 17.87
C LYS A 154 -15.48 9.62 19.31
N SER A 155 -16.16 8.80 20.11
CA SER A 155 -15.73 8.52 21.49
C SER A 155 -14.37 7.83 21.55
N VAL A 156 -14.12 6.84 20.68
CA VAL A 156 -12.83 6.14 20.58
C VAL A 156 -11.73 7.10 20.15
N ILE A 157 -11.95 7.90 19.11
CA ILE A 157 -11.02 8.94 18.67
C ILE A 157 -10.68 9.91 19.81
N GLY A 158 -11.69 10.40 20.52
CA GLY A 158 -11.51 11.30 21.66
C GLY A 158 -10.74 10.65 22.81
N SER A 159 -10.92 9.35 23.08
CA SER A 159 -10.17 8.67 24.13
C SER A 159 -8.66 8.62 23.86
N TRP A 160 -8.24 8.71 22.60
CA TRP A 160 -6.84 8.66 22.19
C TRP A 160 -6.22 10.03 22.04
N SER A 161 -6.98 10.98 21.49
CA SER A 161 -6.50 12.33 21.25
C SER A 161 -7.44 13.33 21.88
N SER A 162 -6.97 13.98 22.94
CA SER A 162 -7.69 15.05 23.65
C SER A 162 -8.12 16.18 22.71
N MET A 163 -7.35 16.41 21.65
CA MET A 163 -7.67 17.33 20.56
C MET A 163 -9.09 17.13 20.03
N PHE A 164 -9.53 15.88 19.85
CA PHE A 164 -10.81 15.51 19.21
C PHE A 164 -11.93 15.14 20.20
N GLN A 165 -11.70 15.26 21.51
CA GLN A 165 -12.72 14.93 22.53
C GLN A 165 -13.92 15.89 22.48
N GLY A 166 -13.63 17.19 22.34
CA GLY A 166 -14.64 18.24 22.36
C GLY A 166 -15.48 18.35 21.08
N THR A 167 -16.08 19.53 20.92
CA THR A 167 -16.90 19.92 19.77
C THR A 167 -16.34 21.19 19.11
N ARG A 168 -15.02 21.40 19.19
CA ARG A 168 -14.36 22.48 18.46
C ARG A 168 -14.22 22.10 16.98
N GLN A 169 -14.12 23.10 16.12
CA GLN A 169 -13.81 22.87 14.71
C GLN A 169 -12.34 22.44 14.55
N HIS A 170 -12.08 21.63 13.54
CA HIS A 170 -10.77 21.10 13.20
C HIS A 170 -10.56 21.11 11.69
N ASP A 171 -9.29 21.01 11.29
CA ASP A 171 -8.93 20.76 9.91
C ASP A 171 -9.21 19.29 9.55
N ALA A 172 -9.87 19.06 8.40
CA ALA A 172 -10.18 17.73 7.90
C ALA A 172 -8.91 16.95 7.51
N GLN A 173 -7.87 17.63 7.03
CA GLN A 173 -6.59 17.04 6.66
C GLN A 173 -5.84 16.54 7.91
N GLU A 174 -5.83 17.33 8.98
CA GLU A 174 -5.20 16.94 10.24
C GLU A 174 -5.87 15.68 10.80
N PHE A 175 -7.21 15.68 10.82
CA PHE A 175 -7.99 14.53 11.23
C PHE A 175 -7.75 13.30 10.34
N LEU A 176 -7.71 13.48 9.02
CA LEU A 176 -7.48 12.37 8.09
C LEU A 176 -6.10 11.75 8.28
N ARG A 177 -5.05 12.57 8.43
CA ARG A 177 -3.69 12.10 8.70
C ARG A 177 -3.63 11.28 9.99
N PHE A 178 -4.24 11.80 11.06
CA PHE A 178 -4.34 11.10 12.34
C PHE A 178 -5.09 9.76 12.21
N LEU A 179 -6.20 9.74 11.49
CA LEU A 179 -6.99 8.54 11.29
C LEU A 179 -6.22 7.47 10.50
N LEU A 180 -5.57 7.85 9.41
CA LEU A 180 -4.79 6.91 8.59
C LEU A 180 -3.61 6.31 9.36
N ASP A 181 -2.91 7.13 10.15
CA ASP A 181 -1.82 6.66 11.02
C ASP A 181 -2.34 5.67 12.08
N GLY A 182 -3.46 6.00 12.73
CA GLY A 182 -4.09 5.12 13.71
C GLY A 182 -4.58 3.79 13.11
N LEU A 183 -5.21 3.84 11.93
CA LEU A 183 -5.64 2.63 11.22
C LEU A 183 -4.44 1.79 10.78
N HIS A 184 -3.37 2.43 10.31
CA HIS A 184 -2.14 1.74 9.92
C HIS A 184 -1.51 1.02 11.12
N GLU A 185 -1.32 1.70 12.25
CA GLU A 185 -0.70 1.11 13.44
C GLU A 185 -1.55 -0.02 14.04
N ASP A 186 -2.89 0.11 14.07
CA ASP A 186 -3.79 -0.95 14.53
C ASP A 186 -3.89 -2.14 13.56
N LEU A 187 -3.47 -2.00 12.30
CA LEU A 187 -3.43 -3.07 11.29
C LEU A 187 -2.01 -3.54 10.93
N ASN A 188 -0.99 -2.96 11.57
CA ASN A 188 0.40 -3.22 11.22
C ASN A 188 0.76 -4.66 11.63
N ARG A 189 1.16 -5.47 10.65
CA ARG A 189 1.47 -6.90 10.83
C ARG A 189 2.95 -7.16 11.14
N ILE A 190 3.79 -6.12 11.12
CA ILE A 190 5.22 -6.24 11.41
C ILE A 190 5.42 -6.38 12.93
N PRO A 191 5.93 -7.53 13.41
CA PRO A 191 6.13 -7.78 14.83
C PRO A 191 7.37 -7.02 15.33
N GLY A 192 7.15 -5.91 16.05
CA GLY A 192 8.22 -5.04 16.55
C GLY A 192 8.89 -4.24 15.42
N LYS A 193 8.94 -2.90 15.56
CA LYS A 193 9.70 -2.07 14.62
C LYS A 193 11.19 -2.34 14.89
N PRO A 194 12.00 -2.78 13.91
CA PRO A 194 13.44 -2.82 14.09
C PRO A 194 13.95 -1.41 14.41
N ALA A 195 15.11 -1.31 15.06
CA ALA A 195 15.70 -0.02 15.37
C ALA A 195 15.84 0.81 14.07
N TYR A 196 15.53 2.10 14.15
CA TYR A 196 15.69 3.00 13.01
C TYR A 196 17.12 2.89 12.46
N GLN A 197 17.22 2.65 11.16
CA GLN A 197 18.48 2.65 10.44
C GLN A 197 18.40 3.74 9.39
N GLU A 198 19.23 4.78 9.54
CA GLU A 198 19.39 5.80 8.51
C GLU A 198 20.12 5.17 7.33
N LEU A 199 19.39 5.00 6.23
CA LEU A 199 19.97 4.58 4.97
C LEU A 199 20.80 5.75 4.42
N LYS A 200 22.07 5.47 4.09
CA LYS A 200 22.91 6.43 3.39
C LYS A 200 22.59 6.42 1.90
N ASP A 201 22.65 7.59 1.29
CA ASP A 201 22.65 7.71 -0.15
C ASP A 201 23.95 7.14 -0.70
N VAL A 202 23.85 6.36 -1.76
CA VAL A 202 25.00 5.77 -2.44
C VAL A 202 25.27 6.63 -3.67
N GLU A 203 26.42 7.28 -3.69
CA GLU A 203 26.81 8.17 -4.79
C GLU A 203 26.89 7.39 -6.11
N GLY A 204 26.24 7.90 -7.15
CA GLY A 204 26.16 7.25 -8.46
C GLY A 204 25.18 6.07 -8.55
N GLU A 205 24.44 5.75 -7.48
CA GLU A 205 23.37 4.75 -7.53
C GLU A 205 22.23 5.23 -8.45
N PRO A 206 21.74 4.40 -9.39
CA PRO A 206 20.57 4.75 -10.19
C PRO A 206 19.34 4.97 -9.30
N GLU A 207 18.56 6.02 -9.60
CA GLU A 207 17.36 6.40 -8.81
C GLU A 207 16.39 5.23 -8.57
N ALA A 208 16.18 4.38 -9.57
CA ALA A 208 15.30 3.21 -9.45
C ALA A 208 15.81 2.17 -8.42
N VAL A 209 17.13 2.02 -8.30
CA VAL A 209 17.75 1.09 -7.34
C VAL A 209 17.63 1.67 -5.93
N ALA A 210 17.94 2.97 -5.79
CA ALA A 210 17.75 3.68 -4.53
C ALA A 210 16.27 3.58 -4.07
N ALA A 211 15.31 3.93 -4.93
CA ALA A 211 13.89 3.84 -4.61
C ALA A 211 13.44 2.43 -4.18
N SER A 212 13.92 1.39 -4.86
CA SER A 212 13.64 0.00 -4.51
C SER A 212 14.19 -0.38 -3.13
N ARG A 213 15.40 0.07 -2.80
CA ARG A 213 16.04 -0.13 -1.50
C ARG A 213 15.29 0.58 -0.37
N TRP A 214 14.94 1.85 -0.57
CA TRP A 214 14.15 2.64 0.38
C TRP A 214 12.75 2.02 0.63
N TRP A 215 12.08 1.54 -0.42
CA TRP A 215 10.77 0.88 -0.29
C TRP A 215 10.85 -0.46 0.45
N LEU A 216 11.89 -1.26 0.19
CA LEU A 216 12.11 -2.52 0.90
C LEU A 216 12.31 -2.28 2.41
N MET A 217 13.05 -1.24 2.78
CA MET A 217 13.24 -0.87 4.18
C MET A 217 11.90 -0.48 4.82
N HIS A 218 11.13 0.41 4.19
CA HIS A 218 9.82 0.84 4.70
C HIS A 218 8.84 -0.33 4.93
N ARG A 219 8.90 -1.37 4.11
CA ARG A 219 8.03 -2.56 4.25
C ARG A 219 8.46 -3.54 5.33
N THR A 220 9.72 -3.47 5.75
CA THR A 220 10.32 -4.40 6.72
C THR A 220 10.50 -3.78 8.10
N HIS A 221 10.31 -2.46 8.21
CA HIS A 221 10.42 -1.69 9.45
C HIS A 221 9.11 -0.99 9.79
#